data_AF-A0A7W1IDT2-F1
#
_entry.id   AF-A0A7W1IDT2-F1
#
_cell.length_a   1.000
_cell.length_b   1.000
_cell.length_c   1.000
_cell.angle_alpha   90.00
_cell.angle_beta   90.00
_cell.angle_gamma   90.00
#
_symmetry.space_group_name_H-M   'P 1'
#
loop_
_entity.id
_entity.type
_entity.pdbx_description
1 polymer ?
#
loop_
_entity_poly.entity_id
_entity_poly.type
_entity_poly.pdbx_seq_one_letter_code
_entity_poly.pdbx_strand_id
1 'polypeptide(L)'
;SYGLRNPWRFSFDRATGDLWIADVGQNEWEEVNVARADDGAGRGVNFGWNRMEATHCFESSDCDRTGLTLPLLEYGHGEGCSVTGGYVYRGAAIPGLQGRYFYGDYCTGFVRSVTLNDGAVTDPVEWPTLRPGGNITSFGEDAAGELYIVEAQGRVLRIVAR
;
A
#
# COMPACT_ATOMS: atom_id res chain seq x y z
N SER A 1 -4.08 -7.83 -14.37
CA SER A 1 -3.28 -6.61 -14.52
C SER A 1 -1.89 -6.96 -15.02
N TYR A 2 -1.15 -5.99 -15.53
CA TYR A 2 0.27 -6.08 -15.90
C TYR A 2 0.95 -4.74 -15.64
N GLY A 3 2.26 -4.65 -15.90
CA GLY A 3 3.02 -3.41 -15.67
C GLY A 3 3.30 -3.12 -14.19
N LEU A 4 3.49 -4.16 -13.39
CA LEU A 4 3.96 -4.07 -12.00
C LEU A 4 5.40 -4.59 -11.94
N ARG A 5 6.22 -4.11 -11.00
CA ARG A 5 7.63 -4.47 -10.88
C ARG A 5 7.85 -5.63 -9.91
N ASN A 6 7.45 -5.44 -8.66
CA ASN A 6 7.51 -6.40 -7.55
C ASN A 6 6.32 -6.15 -6.59
N PRO A 7 5.09 -6.59 -6.95
CA PRO A 7 3.87 -6.39 -6.15
C PRO A 7 3.89 -7.26 -4.89
N TRP A 8 4.70 -6.87 -3.91
CA TRP A 8 5.06 -7.64 -2.73
C TRP A 8 3.85 -8.05 -1.91
N ARG A 9 2.91 -7.13 -1.71
CA ARG A 9 1.64 -7.38 -1.02
C ARG A 9 0.50 -6.63 -1.69
N PHE A 10 -0.65 -7.30 -1.75
CA PHE A 10 -1.90 -6.71 -2.19
C PHE A 10 -3.04 -7.23 -1.31
N SER A 11 -4.13 -6.47 -1.27
CA SER A 11 -5.35 -6.87 -0.58
C SER A 11 -6.57 -6.30 -1.28
N PHE A 12 -7.71 -6.95 -1.08
CA PHE A 12 -9.00 -6.38 -1.45
C PHE A 12 -9.63 -5.78 -0.20
N ASP A 13 -10.15 -4.57 -0.31
CA ASP A 13 -11.00 -4.01 0.72
C ASP A 13 -12.27 -4.86 0.84
N ARG A 14 -12.49 -5.48 2.00
CA ARG A 14 -13.65 -6.36 2.25
C ARG A 14 -15.00 -5.66 2.11
N ALA A 15 -15.04 -4.33 2.23
CA ALA A 15 -16.29 -3.56 2.13
C ALA A 15 -16.59 -3.11 0.69
N THR A 16 -15.59 -2.67 -0.05
CA THR A 16 -15.78 -2.08 -1.40
C THR A 16 -15.38 -3.02 -2.53
N GLY A 17 -14.50 -3.98 -2.26
CA GLY A 17 -13.87 -4.82 -3.28
C GLY A 17 -12.72 -4.15 -4.02
N ASP A 18 -12.30 -2.95 -3.62
CA ASP A 18 -11.18 -2.25 -4.25
C ASP A 18 -9.88 -3.01 -4.02
N LEU A 19 -9.06 -3.13 -5.06
CA LEU A 19 -7.76 -3.78 -5.03
C LEU A 19 -6.67 -2.75 -4.70
N TRP A 20 -5.97 -2.97 -3.59
CA TRP A 20 -4.78 -2.21 -3.20
C TRP A 20 -3.54 -3.06 -3.45
N ILE A 21 -2.53 -2.51 -4.11
CA ILE A 21 -1.30 -3.23 -4.49
C ILE A 21 -0.11 -2.37 -4.07
N ALA A 22 0.68 -2.83 -3.11
CA ALA A 22 1.97 -2.25 -2.80
C ALA A 22 3.03 -2.89 -3.69
N ASP A 23 3.62 -2.08 -4.56
CA ASP A 23 4.60 -2.50 -5.56
C ASP A 23 5.95 -1.87 -5.23
N VAL A 24 6.95 -2.72 -5.02
CA VAL A 24 8.29 -2.29 -4.59
C VAL A 24 9.06 -1.81 -5.80
N GLY A 25 9.61 -0.59 -5.69
CA GLY A 25 10.39 0.09 -6.71
C GLY A 25 11.67 -0.62 -7.13
N GLN A 26 12.32 -0.08 -8.16
CA GLN A 26 13.60 -0.59 -8.65
C GLN A 26 14.78 0.17 -8.04
N ASN A 27 14.76 1.50 -8.08
CA ASN A 27 15.88 2.37 -7.75
C ASN A 27 15.51 3.52 -6.81
N GLU A 28 14.38 4.20 -7.04
CA GLU A 28 14.14 5.53 -6.44
C GLU A 28 12.77 5.67 -5.75
N TRP A 29 11.74 4.95 -6.20
CA TRP A 29 10.37 5.20 -5.75
C TRP A 29 9.62 3.93 -5.38
N GLU A 30 8.98 3.95 -4.22
CA GLU A 30 8.03 2.94 -3.78
C GLU A 30 6.60 3.40 -4.09
N GLU A 31 5.68 2.47 -4.39
CA GLU A 31 4.33 2.85 -4.81
C GLU A 31 3.21 1.96 -4.23
N VAL A 32 2.01 2.54 -4.12
CA VAL A 32 0.77 1.80 -3.92
C VAL A 32 -0.25 2.17 -4.99
N ASN A 33 -0.64 1.16 -5.76
CA ASN A 33 -1.70 1.25 -6.76
C ASN A 33 -3.05 0.91 -6.15
N VAL A 34 -4.11 1.56 -6.64
CA VAL A 34 -5.50 1.25 -6.30
C VAL A 34 -6.28 1.04 -7.58
N ALA A 35 -6.93 -0.11 -7.69
CA ALA A 35 -7.87 -0.40 -8.77
C ALA A 35 -9.26 -0.62 -8.20
N ARG A 36 -10.19 0.26 -8.60
CA ARG A 36 -11.54 0.28 -8.07
C ARG A 36 -12.35 -0.94 -8.50
N ALA A 37 -13.23 -1.40 -7.63
CA ALA A 37 -14.02 -2.61 -7.86
C ALA A 37 -15.00 -2.45 -9.05
N ASP A 38 -15.64 -1.29 -9.13
CA ASP A 38 -16.56 -0.88 -10.19
C ASP A 38 -15.85 -0.74 -11.54
N ASP A 39 -14.56 -0.39 -11.53
CA ASP A 39 -13.68 -0.38 -12.70
C ASP A 39 -13.01 -1.75 -12.98
N GLY A 40 -13.61 -2.84 -12.46
CA GLY A 40 -13.19 -4.20 -12.77
C GLY A 40 -11.99 -4.71 -11.96
N ALA A 41 -11.61 -4.01 -10.88
CA ALA A 41 -10.59 -4.41 -9.92
C ALA A 41 -9.24 -4.79 -10.56
N GLY A 42 -8.76 -3.97 -11.50
CA GLY A 42 -7.45 -4.13 -12.13
C GLY A 42 -7.42 -5.11 -13.30
N ARG A 43 -8.55 -5.73 -13.68
CA ARG A 43 -8.59 -6.63 -14.85
C ARG A 43 -8.19 -5.90 -16.13
N GLY A 44 -7.11 -6.38 -16.75
CA GLY A 44 -6.55 -5.78 -17.98
C GLY A 44 -5.81 -4.45 -17.79
N VAL A 45 -5.69 -3.94 -16.56
CA VAL A 45 -5.02 -2.66 -16.28
C VAL A 45 -3.50 -2.78 -16.41
N ASN A 46 -2.87 -1.76 -17.00
CA ASN A 46 -1.43 -1.57 -17.09
C ASN A 46 -0.95 -0.54 -16.05
N PHE A 47 -0.15 -0.97 -15.07
CA PHE A 47 0.40 -0.10 -14.03
C PHE A 47 1.72 0.59 -14.42
N GLY A 48 2.21 0.36 -15.64
CA GLY A 48 3.24 1.19 -16.26
C GLY A 48 4.68 0.71 -16.15
N TRP A 49 5.03 -0.23 -15.27
CA TRP A 49 6.38 -0.81 -15.25
C TRP A 49 6.68 -1.57 -16.55
N ASN A 50 7.86 -1.43 -17.18
CA ASN A 50 9.06 -0.71 -16.75
C ASN A 50 9.25 0.67 -17.41
N ARG A 51 8.16 1.29 -17.88
CA ARG A 51 8.18 2.65 -18.40
C ARG A 51 8.10 3.68 -17.28
N MET A 52 7.34 3.36 -16.24
CA MET A 52 7.15 4.16 -15.04
C MET A 52 7.82 3.48 -13.85
N GLU A 53 8.32 4.28 -12.92
CA GLU A 53 8.61 3.89 -11.54
C GLU A 53 7.86 4.92 -10.66
N ALA A 54 6.78 4.48 -10.02
CA ALA A 54 5.76 5.38 -9.48
C ALA A 54 5.19 6.33 -10.55
N THR A 55 5.06 7.62 -10.26
CA THR A 55 4.61 8.62 -11.25
C THR A 55 5.73 9.19 -12.12
N HIS A 56 6.94 8.63 -11.99
CA HIS A 56 8.16 9.08 -12.66
C HIS A 56 8.52 8.17 -13.84
N CYS A 57 9.12 8.75 -14.89
CA CYS A 57 9.63 7.95 -16.00
C CYS A 57 10.88 7.17 -15.55
N PHE A 58 10.89 5.87 -15.78
CA PHE A 58 12.02 5.02 -15.43
C PHE A 58 13.16 5.18 -16.45
N GLU A 59 14.37 5.44 -15.97
CA GLU A 59 15.60 5.62 -16.77
C GLU A 59 15.49 6.61 -17.95
N SER A 60 14.53 7.54 -17.91
CA SER A 60 14.30 8.53 -18.95
C SER A 60 13.77 9.83 -18.36
N SER A 61 14.06 10.97 -19.01
CA SER A 61 13.48 12.26 -18.62
C SER A 61 12.03 12.43 -19.10
N ASP A 62 11.61 11.67 -20.10
CA ASP A 62 10.24 11.68 -20.63
C ASP A 62 9.83 10.28 -21.12
N CYS A 63 8.53 9.99 -21.04
CA CYS A 63 7.96 8.71 -21.38
C CYS A 63 6.46 8.83 -21.64
N ASP A 64 5.95 8.03 -22.58
CA ASP A 64 4.53 8.02 -22.92
C ASP A 64 3.69 7.41 -21.79
N ARG A 65 2.74 8.18 -21.24
CA ARG A 65 1.85 7.72 -20.16
C ARG A 65 0.49 7.23 -20.65
N THR A 66 0.29 7.15 -21.96
CA THR A 66 -1.00 6.79 -22.56
C THR A 66 -1.41 5.38 -22.16
N GLY A 67 -2.63 5.25 -21.63
CA GLY A 67 -3.21 3.97 -21.23
C GLY A 67 -2.59 3.36 -19.97
N LEU A 68 -1.81 4.13 -19.21
CA LEU A 68 -1.27 3.71 -17.92
C LEU A 68 -2.22 4.12 -16.79
N THR A 69 -2.30 3.28 -15.76
CA THR A 69 -2.87 3.63 -14.46
C THR A 69 -1.72 3.86 -13.51
N LEU A 70 -1.56 5.10 -13.05
CA LEU A 70 -0.49 5.49 -12.14
C LEU A 70 -0.90 5.22 -10.67
N PRO A 71 0.06 5.04 -9.76
CA PRO A 71 -0.26 4.80 -8.36
C PRO A 71 -0.92 6.01 -7.71
N LEU A 72 -1.62 5.76 -6.59
CA LEU A 72 -2.20 6.83 -5.78
C LEU A 72 -1.30 7.24 -4.61
N LEU A 73 -0.35 6.37 -4.22
CA LEU A 73 0.68 6.68 -3.23
C LEU A 73 2.04 6.41 -3.82
N GLU A 74 2.98 7.29 -3.53
CA GLU A 74 4.40 7.07 -3.78
C GLU A 74 5.23 7.71 -2.67
N TYR A 75 6.43 7.20 -2.45
CA TYR A 75 7.44 7.85 -1.63
C TYR A 75 8.83 7.46 -2.10
N GLY A 76 9.79 8.37 -1.91
CA GLY A 76 11.15 8.20 -2.42
C GLY A 76 12.02 7.35 -1.49
N HIS A 77 13.15 6.86 -2.03
CA HIS A 77 14.11 6.04 -1.27
C HIS A 77 14.81 6.76 -0.10
N GLY A 78 14.62 8.08 0.01
CA GLY A 78 14.98 8.86 1.19
C GLY A 78 14.08 8.63 2.41
N GLU A 79 12.87 8.06 2.23
CA GLU A 79 11.89 7.81 3.30
C GLU A 79 11.74 6.32 3.66
N GLY A 80 11.96 5.42 2.72
CA GLY A 80 11.87 3.96 2.88
C GLY A 80 12.51 3.26 1.69
N CYS A 81 12.55 1.93 1.62
CA CYS A 81 13.18 1.24 0.49
C CYS A 81 12.49 -0.03 0.01
N SER A 82 11.35 -0.37 0.61
CA SER A 82 10.55 -1.53 0.21
C SER A 82 9.19 -1.45 0.88
N VAL A 83 8.20 -0.98 0.12
CA VAL A 83 6.82 -0.87 0.58
C VAL A 83 6.23 -2.25 0.90
N THR A 84 5.54 -2.32 2.03
CA THR A 84 4.76 -3.48 2.43
C THR A 84 3.31 -3.07 2.58
N GLY A 85 2.49 -3.52 1.64
CA GLY A 85 1.05 -3.31 1.63
C GLY A 85 0.35 -4.06 2.75
N GLY A 86 -0.68 -3.43 3.32
CA GLY A 86 -1.53 -4.01 4.33
C GLY A 86 -2.98 -4.10 3.87
N TYR A 87 -3.90 -3.64 4.72
CA TYR A 87 -5.34 -3.79 4.54
C TYR A 87 -6.05 -2.50 4.89
N VAL A 88 -7.25 -2.32 4.34
CA VAL A 88 -8.20 -1.33 4.83
C VAL A 88 -8.75 -1.83 6.16
N TYR A 89 -8.63 -1.03 7.23
CA TYR A 89 -9.14 -1.40 8.54
C TYR A 89 -10.68 -1.44 8.52
N ARG A 90 -11.23 -2.62 8.82
CA ARG A 90 -12.69 -2.88 8.89
C ARG A 90 -13.15 -3.39 10.26
N GLY A 91 -12.25 -3.43 11.24
CA GLY A 91 -12.50 -3.85 12.62
C GLY A 91 -13.39 -2.91 13.43
N ALA A 92 -14.09 -3.44 14.42
CA ALA A 92 -14.99 -2.63 15.27
C ALA A 92 -14.31 -2.13 16.56
N ALA A 93 -13.16 -2.69 16.94
CA ALA A 93 -12.50 -2.37 18.21
C ALA A 93 -11.92 -0.95 18.24
N ILE A 94 -11.59 -0.37 17.08
CA ILE A 94 -11.01 0.96 16.96
C ILE A 94 -11.79 1.77 15.91
N PRO A 95 -12.99 2.30 16.26
CA PRO A 95 -13.87 2.94 15.28
C PRO A 95 -13.24 4.09 14.48
N GLY A 96 -12.28 4.81 15.08
CA GLY A 96 -11.57 5.91 14.42
C GLY A 96 -10.65 5.49 13.27
N LEU A 97 -10.38 4.20 13.08
CA LEU A 97 -9.55 3.68 11.98
C LEU A 97 -10.38 3.16 10.80
N GLN A 98 -11.71 3.14 10.89
CA GLN A 98 -12.58 2.59 9.86
C GLN A 98 -12.31 3.20 8.48
N GLY A 99 -12.09 2.34 7.48
CA GLY A 99 -11.85 2.74 6.10
C GLY A 99 -10.44 3.24 5.79
N ARG A 100 -9.51 3.20 6.76
CA ARG A 100 -8.11 3.58 6.52
C ARG A 100 -7.30 2.40 5.97
N TYR A 101 -6.65 2.57 4.84
CA TYR A 101 -5.67 1.61 4.31
C TYR A 101 -4.33 1.76 5.04
N PHE A 102 -3.86 0.69 5.65
CA PHE A 102 -2.56 0.64 6.33
C PHE A 102 -1.49 0.04 5.42
N TYR A 103 -0.31 0.65 5.46
CA TYR A 103 0.90 0.17 4.82
C TYR A 103 2.12 0.48 5.69
N GLY A 104 3.24 -0.14 5.38
CA GLY A 104 4.50 0.13 6.03
C GLY A 104 5.66 -0.04 5.08
N ASP A 105 6.87 0.07 5.62
CA ASP A 105 8.09 -0.12 4.86
C ASP A 105 8.97 -1.15 5.56
N TYR A 106 9.56 -2.07 4.79
CA TYR A 106 10.42 -3.12 5.31
C TYR A 106 11.68 -2.53 5.95
N CYS A 107 12.30 -1.52 5.32
CA CYS A 107 13.62 -1.02 5.69
C CYS A 107 13.57 -0.13 6.93
N THR A 108 12.58 0.75 6.99
CA THR A 108 12.42 1.69 8.10
C THR A 108 11.43 1.22 9.15
N GLY A 109 10.52 0.32 8.81
CA GLY A 109 9.48 -0.15 9.73
C GLY A 109 8.44 0.92 10.08
N PHE A 110 8.37 2.05 9.35
CA PHE A 110 7.27 2.99 9.56
C PHE A 110 5.94 2.28 9.30
N VAL A 111 4.88 2.80 9.94
CA VAL A 111 3.50 2.41 9.65
C VAL A 111 2.74 3.68 9.34
N ARG A 112 2.10 3.71 8.18
CA ARG A 112 1.30 4.84 7.70
C ARG A 112 -0.07 4.35 7.28
N SER A 113 -1.02 5.28 7.22
CA SER A 113 -2.32 5.00 6.61
C SER A 113 -2.92 6.21 5.93
N VAL A 114 -3.79 5.93 4.97
CA VAL A 114 -4.57 6.92 4.22
C VAL A 114 -6.03 6.49 4.17
N THR A 115 -6.90 7.42 3.81
CA THR A 115 -8.28 7.14 3.39
C THR A 115 -8.38 7.27 1.87
N LEU A 116 -9.41 6.67 1.27
CA LEU A 116 -9.71 6.82 -0.15
C LEU A 116 -11.07 7.50 -0.29
N ASN A 117 -11.09 8.70 -0.87
CA ASN A 117 -12.30 9.48 -1.11
C ASN A 117 -12.33 9.92 -2.58
N ASP A 118 -13.43 9.63 -3.28
CA ASP A 118 -13.64 9.99 -4.69
C ASP A 118 -12.46 9.63 -5.62
N GLY A 119 -11.86 8.46 -5.41
CA GLY A 119 -10.74 7.96 -6.22
C GLY A 119 -9.37 8.58 -5.89
N ALA A 120 -9.29 9.45 -4.88
CA ALA A 120 -8.06 10.05 -4.40
C ALA A 120 -7.74 9.62 -2.97
N VAL A 121 -6.46 9.42 -2.68
CA VAL A 121 -6.00 9.21 -1.31
C VAL A 121 -6.04 10.52 -0.53
N THR A 122 -6.50 10.46 0.71
CA THR A 122 -6.66 11.61 1.59
C THR A 122 -6.24 11.29 3.02
N ASP A 123 -6.05 12.33 3.83
CA ASP A 123 -5.77 12.21 5.26
C ASP A 123 -4.60 11.26 5.60
N PRO A 124 -3.38 11.52 5.08
CA PRO A 124 -2.21 10.71 5.41
C PRO A 124 -1.82 10.87 6.87
N VAL A 125 -1.62 9.74 7.55
CA VAL A 125 -1.19 9.68 8.94
C VAL A 125 -0.04 8.70 9.09
N GLU A 126 1.01 9.13 9.78
CA GLU A 126 2.06 8.24 10.27
C GLU A 126 1.75 7.83 11.72
N TRP A 127 2.05 6.56 12.05
CA TRP A 127 1.78 5.96 13.35
C TRP A 127 3.07 5.53 14.05
N PRO A 128 3.85 6.46 14.66
CA PRO A 128 5.11 6.12 15.31
C PRO A 128 4.99 5.04 16.39
N THR A 129 3.85 4.98 17.08
CA THR A 129 3.58 3.99 18.14
C THR A 129 3.33 2.58 17.61
N LEU A 130 3.09 2.41 16.31
CA LEU A 130 2.89 1.11 15.67
C LEU A 130 4.18 0.53 15.06
N ARG A 131 5.28 1.28 15.06
CA ARG A 131 6.58 0.83 14.55
C ARG A 131 7.06 -0.37 15.38
N PRO A 132 7.17 -1.57 14.79
CA PRO A 132 7.21 -2.80 15.58
C PRO A 132 8.62 -3.12 16.12
N GLY A 133 9.65 -2.38 15.71
CA GLY A 133 11.04 -2.53 16.16
C GLY A 133 11.87 -3.52 15.33
N GLY A 134 11.22 -4.31 14.48
CA GLY A 134 11.82 -5.11 13.39
C GLY A 134 11.27 -4.71 12.02
N ASN A 135 11.68 -5.46 10.99
CA ASN A 135 11.28 -5.21 9.60
C ASN A 135 9.87 -5.75 9.35
N ILE A 136 8.98 -4.91 8.82
CA ILE A 136 7.61 -5.30 8.46
C ILE A 136 7.67 -6.14 7.18
N THR A 137 7.11 -7.34 7.20
CA THR A 137 7.08 -8.25 6.04
C THR A 137 5.68 -8.50 5.50
N SER A 138 4.66 -8.23 6.33
CA SER A 138 3.26 -8.27 5.94
C SER A 138 2.41 -7.57 6.99
N PHE A 139 1.14 -7.37 6.63
CA PHE A 139 0.07 -7.19 7.60
C PHE A 139 -0.84 -8.41 7.53
N GLY A 140 -1.72 -8.57 8.51
CA GLY A 140 -2.81 -9.53 8.47
C GLY A 140 -4.09 -8.89 8.99
N GLU A 141 -5.22 -9.48 8.65
CA GLU A 141 -6.51 -9.15 9.25
C GLU A 141 -7.18 -10.43 9.77
N ASP A 142 -7.90 -10.34 10.89
CA ASP A 142 -8.73 -11.44 11.37
C ASP A 142 -10.15 -11.42 10.76
N ALA A 143 -10.97 -12.40 11.13
CA ALA A 143 -12.36 -12.48 10.65
C ALA A 143 -13.20 -11.25 11.02
N ALA A 144 -12.86 -10.56 12.11
CA ALA A 144 -13.52 -9.35 12.57
C ALA A 144 -12.98 -8.07 11.90
N GLY A 145 -11.90 -8.15 11.11
CA GLY A 145 -11.28 -7.02 10.41
C GLY A 145 -10.26 -6.26 11.27
N GLU A 146 -9.83 -6.84 12.39
CA GLU A 146 -8.77 -6.27 13.23
C GLU A 146 -7.41 -6.56 12.62
N LEU A 147 -6.49 -5.60 12.69
CA LEU A 147 -5.23 -5.64 11.96
C LEU A 147 -4.05 -6.10 12.82
N TYR A 148 -3.14 -6.77 12.13
CA TYR A 148 -1.91 -7.32 12.67
C TYR A 148 -0.72 -6.90 11.80
N ILE A 149 0.43 -6.70 12.42
CA ILE A 149 1.72 -6.46 11.76
C ILE A 149 2.56 -7.74 11.90
N VAL A 150 3.15 -8.19 10.80
CA VAL A 150 4.01 -9.38 10.76
C VAL A 150 5.44 -8.95 10.49
N GLU A 151 6.36 -9.36 11.35
CA GLU A 151 7.78 -9.01 11.24
C GLU A 151 8.65 -10.18 10.78
N ALA A 152 9.80 -9.85 10.17
CA ALA A 152 10.76 -10.82 9.64
C ALA A 152 11.27 -11.82 10.69
N GLN A 153 11.29 -11.44 11.97
CA GLN A 153 11.74 -12.30 13.08
C GLN A 153 10.62 -13.19 13.66
N GLY A 154 9.47 -13.28 12.97
CA GLY A 154 8.38 -14.20 13.33
C GLY A 154 7.40 -13.68 14.38
N ARG A 155 7.49 -12.40 14.77
CA ARG A 155 6.49 -11.78 15.64
C ARG A 155 5.25 -11.38 14.82
N VAL A 156 4.09 -11.54 15.45
CA VAL A 156 2.80 -11.05 14.95
C VAL A 156 2.21 -10.16 16.03
N LEU A 157 2.02 -8.88 15.71
CA LEU A 157 1.60 -7.85 16.65
C LEU A 157 0.21 -7.36 16.28
N ARG A 158 -0.72 -7.37 17.23
CA ARG A 158 -2.07 -6.83 17.03
C ARG A 158 -2.07 -5.32 17.23
N ILE A 159 -2.70 -4.58 16.32
CA ILE A 159 -2.99 -3.15 16.49
C ILE A 159 -4.17 -3.02 17.47
N VAL A 160 -4.01 -2.23 18.53
CA VAL A 160 -5.01 -2.02 19.58
C VAL A 160 -5.20 -0.52 19.87
N ALA A 161 -6.37 -0.15 20.38
CA ALA A 161 -6.60 1.19 20.90
C ALA A 161 -5.69 1.45 22.11
N ARG A 162 -5.30 2.71 22.30
CA ARG A 162 -4.52 3.15 23.46
C ARG A 162 -5.42 3.42 24.66
#